data_AF-A0AAD7E9U1-F1
#
_entry.id   AF-A0AAD7E9U1-F1
#
_cell.length_a   1.000
_cell.length_b   1.000
_cell.length_c   1.000
_cell.angle_alpha   90.00
_cell.angle_beta   90.00
_cell.angle_gamma   90.00
#
_symmetry.space_group_name_H-M   'P 1'
#
loop_
_entity.id
_entity.type
_entity.pdbx_description
1 polymer ?
#
loop_
_entity_poly.entity_id
_entity_poly.type
_entity_poly.pdbx_seq_one_letter_code
_entity_poly.pdbx_strand_id
1 'polypeptide(L)'
;MDHVKQHWNRTQEQSHCVAHDAVDKPDREASGTASSGIGAVDCVRHNMKQPLAVGDLQLRERYINMDYMFFRSISHLPLLRFFVSYNIVCQWQINLWNRLSAYQDPALAIDTAKEFTFLVPKFHLPIEACNLKFSFNLTPDIRQTDSEPPERGWANTNPLARSTKEMGPGSRCDTLDDHFNGWNHKKIIALGATLCRKVEAAVPEMVTSWEVLQDKEEFLGADAVEQWTRMAILWEADESAPNPFETQRKDEHVAQVRWELAEEAAAIEAAGVEEVGAVRGDMHITELLGMSLQLEDQQRILAFDVASTGLHPTDCQCRTMVERSSKLRRKIFAWIDVQAKFFPAAATLASTAEAIPGIPVSEIRLWLPSSVAGKAGEVRREVLIDATTYHHEYRLRVGQAKETLHEVRRLLLVRTHVYKLKDTHARGVRANGRSQDKIAVLTGQVRRAANQYYAARTALMALGGVLKRSEWERSLKVLAVDNVRGLLAAKFHDPERKSKKQRRTKKLRRGEWGGCGPCRGLSGGRW
;
A
#
# COMPACT_ATOMS: atom_id res chain seq x y z
N MET A 1 -21.36 -39.69 -4.37
CA MET A 1 -21.57 -38.62 -3.38
C MET A 1 -21.51 -39.17 -1.94
N ASP A 2 -20.69 -40.18 -1.66
CA ASP A 2 -20.65 -40.76 -0.31
C ASP A 2 -19.79 -39.93 0.66
N HIS A 3 -18.74 -39.29 0.14
CA HIS A 3 -17.87 -38.37 0.90
C HIS A 3 -18.65 -37.26 1.64
N VAL A 4 -19.49 -36.51 0.91
CA VAL A 4 -20.26 -35.40 1.49
C VAL A 4 -21.26 -35.89 2.53
N LYS A 5 -21.88 -37.04 2.31
CA LYS A 5 -22.80 -37.66 3.27
C LYS A 5 -22.08 -38.12 4.54
N GLN A 6 -20.90 -38.73 4.39
CA GLN A 6 -20.11 -39.26 5.51
C GLN A 6 -19.57 -38.16 6.44
N HIS A 7 -19.29 -36.96 5.90
CA HIS A 7 -18.75 -35.86 6.71
C HIS A 7 -19.69 -34.65 6.79
N TRP A 8 -20.98 -34.85 6.53
CA TRP A 8 -21.99 -33.79 6.47
C TRP A 8 -22.06 -32.93 7.75
N ASN A 9 -21.89 -33.55 8.91
CA ASN A 9 -22.03 -32.89 10.22
C ASN A 9 -20.79 -32.07 10.63
N ARG A 10 -19.75 -31.96 9.79
CA ARG A 10 -18.58 -31.13 10.10
C ARG A 10 -18.90 -29.65 9.97
N THR A 11 -18.81 -28.93 11.07
CA THR A 11 -18.93 -27.47 11.09
C THR A 11 -17.75 -26.83 10.37
N GLN A 12 -18.04 -25.86 9.50
CA GLN A 12 -17.01 -25.05 8.86
C GLN A 12 -16.50 -23.98 9.84
N GLU A 13 -15.18 -23.77 9.84
CA GLU A 13 -14.52 -22.76 10.65
C GLU A 13 -14.91 -21.34 10.21
N GLN A 14 -14.94 -20.39 11.17
CA GLN A 14 -15.29 -19.00 10.89
C GLN A 14 -14.12 -18.20 10.31
N SER A 15 -14.44 -17.17 9.52
CA SER A 15 -13.45 -16.27 8.91
C SER A 15 -12.79 -15.37 9.96
N HIS A 16 -11.47 -15.20 9.83
CA HIS A 16 -10.68 -14.21 10.59
C HIS A 16 -10.05 -13.14 9.65
N CYS A 17 -10.46 -13.08 8.39
CA CYS A 17 -9.90 -12.18 7.36
C CYS A 17 -11.02 -11.33 6.71
N VAL A 18 -10.88 -10.90 5.45
CA VAL A 18 -11.94 -10.20 4.71
C VAL A 18 -13.21 -11.04 4.74
N ALA A 19 -14.32 -10.42 5.15
CA ALA A 19 -15.65 -11.00 5.09
C ALA A 19 -15.98 -11.38 3.64
N HIS A 20 -16.04 -12.68 3.37
CA HIS A 20 -16.50 -13.25 2.11
C HIS A 20 -17.72 -14.09 2.41
N ASP A 21 -18.81 -13.85 1.67
CA ASP A 21 -20.09 -14.56 1.85
C ASP A 21 -19.96 -16.10 1.76
N ALA A 22 -18.91 -16.61 1.11
CA ALA A 22 -18.59 -18.03 1.03
C ALA A 22 -18.21 -18.66 2.39
N VAL A 23 -17.64 -17.88 3.32
CA VAL A 23 -17.22 -18.35 4.66
C VAL A 23 -18.15 -17.88 5.76
N ASP A 24 -18.76 -16.70 5.61
CA ASP A 24 -19.56 -16.10 6.69
C ASP A 24 -20.97 -16.72 6.79
N LYS A 25 -21.46 -17.37 5.72
CA LYS A 25 -22.80 -18.00 5.66
C LYS A 25 -22.80 -19.31 4.84
N PRO A 26 -21.95 -20.30 5.14
CA PRO A 26 -21.84 -21.53 4.35
C PRO A 26 -23.11 -22.40 4.47
N ASP A 27 -23.80 -22.33 5.60
CA ASP A 27 -24.96 -23.17 5.93
C ASP A 27 -26.32 -22.53 5.58
N ARG A 28 -26.35 -21.47 4.77
CA ARG A 28 -27.62 -20.89 4.34
C ARG A 28 -28.31 -21.84 3.34
N GLU A 29 -29.30 -22.57 3.83
CA GLU A 29 -30.03 -23.58 3.05
C GLU A 29 -30.64 -23.00 1.77
N ALA A 30 -30.40 -23.69 0.65
CA ALA A 30 -31.18 -23.52 -0.56
C ALA A 30 -32.40 -24.45 -0.48
N SER A 31 -33.46 -24.00 0.20
CA SER A 31 -34.68 -24.80 0.40
C SER A 31 -35.31 -25.18 -0.95
N GLY A 32 -35.58 -26.47 -1.16
CA GLY A 32 -36.30 -26.96 -2.35
C GLY A 32 -35.46 -27.17 -3.60
N THR A 33 -34.12 -27.22 -3.48
CA THR A 33 -33.23 -27.55 -4.62
C THR A 33 -32.33 -28.73 -4.30
N ALA A 34 -32.09 -29.61 -5.29
CA ALA A 34 -31.19 -30.76 -5.13
C ALA A 34 -29.70 -30.35 -5.11
N SER A 35 -29.38 -29.20 -5.69
CA SER A 35 -28.05 -28.58 -5.72
C SER A 35 -28.23 -27.07 -5.68
N SER A 36 -27.49 -26.40 -4.81
CA SER A 36 -27.47 -24.93 -4.67
C SER A 36 -26.60 -24.24 -5.73
N GLY A 37 -25.75 -25.00 -6.43
CA GLY A 37 -24.81 -24.51 -7.42
C GLY A 37 -23.74 -25.54 -7.78
N ILE A 38 -22.71 -25.11 -8.49
CA ILE A 38 -21.55 -25.94 -8.80
C ILE A 38 -20.27 -25.24 -8.33
N GLY A 39 -19.32 -26.02 -7.83
CA GLY A 39 -17.94 -25.60 -7.66
C GLY A 39 -17.10 -26.16 -8.80
N ALA A 40 -15.98 -25.50 -9.09
CA ALA A 40 -15.01 -26.03 -10.04
C ALA A 40 -13.57 -25.67 -9.70
N VAL A 41 -12.66 -26.52 -10.16
CA VAL A 41 -11.21 -26.33 -10.12
C VAL A 41 -10.69 -26.23 -11.55
N ASP A 42 -9.94 -25.15 -11.81
CA ASP A 42 -9.54 -24.80 -13.17
C ASP A 42 -8.02 -24.82 -13.30
N CYS A 43 -7.54 -25.29 -14.44
CA CYS A 43 -6.16 -25.05 -14.82
C CYS A 43 -5.96 -23.56 -15.09
N VAL A 44 -5.23 -22.88 -14.21
CA VAL A 44 -5.04 -21.43 -14.31
C VAL A 44 -4.38 -21.01 -15.64
N ARG A 45 -3.43 -21.81 -16.14
CA ARG A 45 -2.67 -21.47 -17.35
C ARG A 45 -3.50 -21.58 -18.63
N HIS A 46 -4.36 -22.59 -18.71
CA HIS A 46 -5.10 -22.92 -19.92
C HIS A 46 -6.57 -22.48 -19.86
N ASN A 47 -7.08 -22.14 -18.67
CA ASN A 47 -8.48 -21.84 -18.42
C ASN A 47 -9.39 -22.99 -18.89
N MET A 48 -9.07 -24.19 -18.41
CA MET A 48 -9.73 -25.46 -18.74
C MET A 48 -10.16 -26.16 -17.45
N LYS A 49 -11.30 -26.86 -17.49
CA LYS A 49 -11.74 -27.75 -16.40
C LYS A 49 -10.99 -29.07 -16.50
N GLN A 50 -10.40 -29.54 -15.40
CA GLN A 50 -9.72 -30.84 -15.35
C GLN A 50 -10.74 -31.98 -15.14
N PRO A 51 -10.37 -33.25 -15.41
CA PRO A 51 -11.17 -34.39 -15.01
C PRO A 51 -11.51 -34.33 -13.50
N LEU A 52 -12.75 -34.64 -13.15
CA LEU A 52 -13.26 -34.65 -11.77
C LEU A 52 -13.17 -33.30 -11.03
N ALA A 53 -13.02 -32.20 -11.78
CA ALA A 53 -12.79 -30.89 -11.19
C ALA A 53 -14.06 -30.08 -10.96
N VAL A 54 -15.23 -30.58 -11.36
CA VAL A 54 -16.52 -29.90 -11.18
C VAL A 54 -17.40 -30.78 -10.29
N GLY A 55 -18.10 -30.15 -9.35
CA GLY A 55 -18.96 -30.86 -8.40
C GLY A 55 -20.15 -30.03 -7.95
N ASP A 56 -21.22 -30.71 -7.61
CA ASP A 56 -22.44 -30.10 -7.09
C ASP A 56 -22.29 -29.65 -5.64
N LEU A 57 -22.83 -28.46 -5.35
CA LEU A 57 -22.82 -27.85 -4.03
C LEU A 57 -24.16 -28.06 -3.33
N GLN A 58 -24.18 -28.84 -2.25
CA GLN A 58 -25.41 -29.08 -1.48
C GLN A 58 -25.78 -27.85 -0.62
N LEU A 59 -24.77 -27.21 -0.02
CA LEU A 59 -24.88 -25.97 0.74
C LEU A 59 -23.71 -25.06 0.38
N ARG A 60 -23.92 -24.13 -0.56
CA ARG A 60 -22.91 -23.14 -1.01
C ARG A 60 -21.48 -23.75 -1.11
N GLU A 61 -20.44 -22.96 -0.88
CA GLU A 61 -19.04 -23.38 -1.01
C GLU A 61 -18.49 -23.96 0.31
N ARG A 62 -19.14 -24.98 0.88
CA ARG A 62 -18.59 -25.65 2.06
C ARG A 62 -17.21 -26.26 1.77
N TYR A 63 -16.28 -26.14 2.71
CA TYR A 63 -14.91 -26.66 2.57
C TYR A 63 -14.86 -28.14 2.20
N ILE A 64 -15.77 -28.97 2.72
CA ILE A 64 -15.87 -30.40 2.34
C ILE A 64 -16.01 -30.60 0.82
N ASN A 65 -16.80 -29.75 0.16
CA ASN A 65 -17.01 -29.82 -1.29
C ASN A 65 -15.73 -29.38 -2.02
N MET A 66 -15.14 -28.26 -1.58
CA MET A 66 -13.95 -27.69 -2.19
C MET A 66 -12.72 -28.59 -2.02
N ASP A 67 -12.53 -29.17 -0.83
CA ASP A 67 -11.47 -30.14 -0.52
C ASP A 67 -11.58 -31.35 -1.45
N TYR A 68 -12.78 -31.94 -1.54
CA TYR A 68 -13.03 -33.10 -2.40
C TYR A 68 -12.74 -32.79 -3.88
N MET A 69 -13.32 -31.71 -4.42
CA MET A 69 -13.09 -31.30 -5.82
C MET A 69 -11.62 -31.02 -6.10
N PHE A 70 -10.94 -30.30 -5.19
CA PHE A 70 -9.53 -29.98 -5.32
C PHE A 70 -8.67 -31.24 -5.37
N PHE A 71 -8.74 -32.10 -4.36
CA PHE A 71 -7.89 -33.27 -4.29
C PHE A 71 -8.20 -34.32 -5.37
N ARG A 72 -9.46 -34.50 -5.74
CA ARG A 72 -9.84 -35.36 -6.88
C ARG A 72 -9.34 -34.83 -8.21
N SER A 73 -9.32 -33.51 -8.40
CA SER A 73 -8.85 -32.89 -9.64
C SER A 73 -7.34 -33.00 -9.85
N ILE A 74 -6.56 -33.19 -8.79
CA ILE A 74 -5.09 -33.26 -8.87
C ILE A 74 -4.52 -34.66 -8.68
N SER A 75 -5.31 -35.62 -8.15
CA SER A 75 -4.81 -36.96 -7.81
C SER A 75 -4.25 -37.74 -9.01
N HIS A 76 -4.71 -37.44 -10.22
CA HIS A 76 -4.26 -38.07 -11.46
C HIS A 76 -3.12 -37.32 -12.16
N LEU A 77 -2.68 -36.18 -11.62
CA LEU A 77 -1.64 -35.36 -12.24
C LEU A 77 -0.24 -35.82 -11.79
N PRO A 78 0.68 -36.15 -12.72
CA PRO A 78 2.05 -36.57 -12.40
C PRO A 78 2.94 -35.34 -12.13
N LEU A 79 2.42 -34.34 -11.42
CA LEU A 79 3.13 -33.11 -11.08
C LEU A 79 3.57 -33.16 -9.61
N LEU A 80 4.74 -32.58 -9.33
CA LEU A 80 5.28 -32.47 -7.98
C LEU A 80 4.99 -31.12 -7.34
N ARG A 81 4.90 -30.03 -8.10
CA ARG A 81 4.68 -28.68 -7.56
C ARG A 81 3.35 -28.10 -8.00
N PHE A 82 2.55 -27.67 -7.04
CA PHE A 82 1.23 -27.08 -7.25
C PHE A 82 1.16 -25.66 -6.69
N PHE A 83 0.83 -24.71 -7.56
CA PHE A 83 0.40 -23.37 -7.14
C PHE A 83 -1.13 -23.36 -7.07
N VAL A 84 -1.66 -23.31 -5.86
CA VAL A 84 -3.09 -23.42 -5.59
C VAL A 84 -3.63 -22.02 -5.32
N SER A 85 -4.66 -21.64 -6.09
CA SER A 85 -5.27 -20.34 -5.94
C SER A 85 -6.72 -20.45 -5.51
N TYR A 86 -7.11 -19.69 -4.50
CA TYR A 86 -8.50 -19.58 -4.08
C TYR A 86 -8.74 -18.21 -3.42
N ASN A 87 -9.92 -17.62 -3.62
CA ASN A 87 -10.25 -16.28 -3.11
C ASN A 87 -10.06 -16.17 -1.59
N ILE A 88 -10.29 -17.28 -0.89
CA ILE A 88 -10.17 -17.39 0.56
C ILE A 88 -9.08 -18.40 0.96
N VAL A 89 -8.06 -18.62 0.12
CA VAL A 89 -7.01 -19.63 0.39
C VAL A 89 -6.35 -19.38 1.75
N CYS A 90 -6.17 -18.11 2.12
CA CYS A 90 -5.54 -17.70 3.37
C CYS A 90 -6.27 -18.22 4.62
N GLN A 91 -7.57 -18.53 4.49
CA GLN A 91 -8.41 -19.13 5.52
C GLN A 91 -8.52 -20.64 5.32
N TRP A 92 -8.86 -21.05 4.09
CA TRP A 92 -9.12 -22.44 3.73
C TRP A 92 -7.94 -23.38 3.99
N GLN A 93 -6.71 -22.93 3.72
CA GLN A 93 -5.49 -23.74 3.83
C GLN A 93 -5.10 -24.07 5.27
N ILE A 94 -5.51 -23.25 6.26
CA ILE A 94 -5.04 -23.33 7.65
C ILE A 94 -5.24 -24.73 8.23
N ASN A 95 -6.43 -25.29 8.05
CA ASN A 95 -6.80 -26.62 8.54
C ASN A 95 -6.95 -27.67 7.43
N LEU A 96 -6.51 -27.37 6.20
CA LEU A 96 -6.72 -28.24 5.05
C LEU A 96 -6.16 -29.65 5.27
N TRP A 97 -4.93 -29.75 5.78
CA TRP A 97 -4.27 -31.04 6.02
C TRP A 97 -4.90 -31.83 7.18
N ASN A 98 -5.37 -31.12 8.22
CA ASN A 98 -6.13 -31.71 9.31
C ASN A 98 -7.46 -32.28 8.81
N ARG A 99 -8.17 -31.54 7.94
CA ARG A 99 -9.41 -31.99 7.32
C ARG A 99 -9.16 -33.20 6.43
N LEU A 100 -8.17 -33.16 5.56
CA LEU A 100 -7.80 -34.26 4.67
C LEU A 100 -7.50 -35.56 5.45
N SER A 101 -6.68 -35.46 6.49
CA SER A 101 -6.33 -36.61 7.34
C SER A 101 -7.56 -37.20 8.04
N ALA A 102 -8.48 -36.33 8.46
CA ALA A 102 -9.67 -36.74 9.18
C ALA A 102 -10.80 -37.27 8.28
N TYR A 103 -10.70 -37.10 6.95
CA TYR A 103 -11.61 -37.76 6.00
C TYR A 103 -11.32 -39.26 5.88
N GLN A 104 -10.05 -39.66 6.01
CA GLN A 104 -9.63 -41.07 5.87
C GLN A 104 -10.09 -41.68 4.54
N ASP A 105 -10.19 -40.87 3.49
CA ASP A 105 -10.68 -41.26 2.17
C ASP A 105 -9.48 -41.59 1.25
N PRO A 106 -9.26 -42.87 0.88
CA PRO A 106 -8.17 -43.26 -0.02
C PRO A 106 -8.24 -42.57 -1.38
N ALA A 107 -9.44 -42.16 -1.80
CA ALA A 107 -9.67 -41.48 -3.07
C ALA A 107 -9.10 -40.05 -3.07
N LEU A 108 -8.80 -39.48 -1.90
CA LEU A 108 -8.18 -38.18 -1.70
C LEU A 108 -6.72 -38.28 -1.26
N ALA A 109 -6.14 -39.48 -1.21
CA ALA A 109 -4.75 -39.67 -0.82
C ALA A 109 -3.81 -38.93 -1.76
N ILE A 110 -2.79 -38.28 -1.18
CA ILE A 110 -1.80 -37.47 -1.90
C ILE A 110 -0.43 -38.01 -1.57
N ASP A 111 0.39 -38.10 -2.61
CA ASP A 111 1.82 -38.37 -2.49
C ASP A 111 2.51 -37.27 -1.69
N THR A 112 3.28 -37.65 -0.67
CA THR A 112 4.03 -36.74 0.20
C THR A 112 5.14 -35.99 -0.54
N ALA A 113 5.54 -36.44 -1.74
CA ALA A 113 6.47 -35.73 -2.61
C ALA A 113 5.86 -34.48 -3.27
N LYS A 114 4.54 -34.24 -3.15
CA LYS A 114 3.88 -33.07 -3.74
C LYS A 114 4.02 -31.83 -2.85
N GLU A 115 4.58 -30.78 -3.43
CA GLU A 115 4.75 -29.45 -2.83
C GLU A 115 3.57 -28.54 -3.22
N PHE A 116 3.04 -27.80 -2.24
CA PHE A 116 1.91 -26.89 -2.42
C PHE A 116 2.28 -25.47 -2.00
N THR A 117 2.06 -24.51 -2.89
CA THR A 117 2.14 -23.08 -2.62
C THR A 117 0.75 -22.47 -2.79
N PHE A 118 0.22 -21.87 -1.73
CA PHE A 118 -1.13 -21.30 -1.71
C PHE A 118 -1.07 -19.80 -2.01
N LEU A 119 -1.97 -19.32 -2.86
CA LEU A 119 -2.03 -17.93 -3.30
C LEU A 119 -3.46 -17.43 -3.43
N VAL A 120 -3.66 -16.13 -3.35
CA VAL A 120 -4.97 -15.50 -3.57
C VAL A 120 -4.95 -14.80 -4.93
N PRO A 121 -5.99 -14.95 -5.77
CA PRO A 121 -6.05 -14.26 -7.05
C PRO A 121 -5.87 -12.74 -6.91
N LYS A 122 -5.29 -12.11 -7.93
CA LYS A 122 -4.82 -10.72 -7.85
C LYS A 122 -5.95 -9.73 -7.53
N PHE A 123 -7.17 -9.97 -7.99
CA PHE A 123 -8.31 -9.08 -7.71
C PHE A 123 -8.79 -9.15 -6.25
N HIS A 124 -8.54 -10.28 -5.58
CA HIS A 124 -9.06 -10.59 -4.25
C HIS A 124 -8.04 -10.36 -3.11
N LEU A 125 -6.95 -9.62 -3.35
CA LEU A 125 -5.89 -9.31 -2.38
C LEU A 125 -5.90 -7.85 -1.85
N PRO A 126 -6.94 -7.40 -1.13
CA PRO A 126 -7.00 -6.01 -0.64
C PRO A 126 -6.23 -5.78 0.67
N ILE A 127 -6.00 -6.82 1.48
CA ILE A 127 -5.34 -6.70 2.79
C ILE A 127 -3.82 -6.81 2.64
N GLU A 128 -3.08 -5.86 3.23
CA GLU A 128 -1.61 -5.80 3.20
C GLU A 128 -0.94 -7.10 3.68
N ALA A 129 -1.36 -7.64 4.82
CA ALA A 129 -0.83 -8.90 5.35
C ALA A 129 -1.05 -10.09 4.40
N CYS A 130 -2.23 -10.19 3.77
CA CYS A 130 -2.49 -11.23 2.77
C CYS A 130 -1.70 -11.00 1.48
N ASN A 131 -1.52 -9.74 1.08
CA ASN A 131 -0.74 -9.39 -0.10
C ASN A 131 0.72 -9.80 0.05
N LEU A 132 1.32 -9.55 1.22
CA LEU A 132 2.72 -9.92 1.46
C LEU A 132 2.96 -11.44 1.42
N LYS A 133 1.99 -12.24 1.88
CA LYS A 133 2.14 -13.70 2.01
C LYS A 133 1.62 -14.50 0.82
N PHE A 134 0.51 -14.09 0.22
CA PHE A 134 -0.22 -14.89 -0.78
C PHE A 134 -0.22 -14.27 -2.18
N SER A 135 0.66 -13.30 -2.45
CA SER A 135 0.74 -12.61 -3.74
C SER A 135 1.54 -13.38 -4.77
N PHE A 136 0.90 -13.58 -5.93
CA PHE A 136 1.55 -14.03 -7.16
C PHE A 136 2.76 -13.18 -7.57
N ASN A 137 2.79 -11.88 -7.24
CA ASN A 137 3.90 -11.02 -7.66
C ASN A 137 5.16 -11.20 -6.80
N LEU A 138 5.01 -11.77 -5.60
CA LEU A 138 6.10 -12.01 -4.64
C LEU A 138 6.51 -13.49 -4.59
N THR A 139 5.82 -14.35 -5.35
CA THR A 139 6.10 -15.80 -5.36
C THR A 139 7.01 -16.15 -6.54
N PRO A 140 8.14 -16.82 -6.30
CA PRO A 140 9.01 -17.30 -7.37
C PRO A 140 8.31 -18.25 -8.36
N ASP A 141 8.88 -18.38 -9.57
CA ASP A 141 8.47 -19.33 -10.62
C ASP A 141 7.04 -19.19 -11.20
N ILE A 142 6.23 -18.24 -10.73
CA ILE A 142 4.82 -18.15 -11.13
C ILE A 142 4.56 -17.28 -12.38
N ARG A 143 5.56 -16.50 -12.77
CA ARG A 143 5.51 -15.56 -13.91
C ARG A 143 4.32 -14.59 -13.80
N GLN A 144 3.90 -14.01 -14.92
CA GLN A 144 2.74 -13.10 -14.93
C GLN A 144 1.41 -13.87 -14.96
N THR A 145 0.96 -14.31 -13.80
CA THR A 145 -0.31 -15.04 -13.61
C THR A 145 -1.27 -14.22 -12.73
N ASP A 146 -2.57 -14.19 -13.05
CA ASP A 146 -3.61 -13.48 -12.26
C ASP A 146 -4.52 -14.41 -11.45
N SER A 147 -4.65 -15.66 -11.89
CA SER A 147 -5.55 -16.67 -11.33
C SER A 147 -7.05 -16.32 -11.30
N GLU A 148 -7.50 -15.44 -12.19
CA GLU A 148 -8.92 -15.15 -12.48
C GLU A 148 -9.60 -16.03 -13.57
N PRO A 149 -9.07 -17.21 -14.01
CA PRO A 149 -9.78 -18.05 -14.98
C PRO A 149 -11.18 -18.52 -14.58
N PRO A 150 -11.45 -18.96 -13.33
CA PRO A 150 -12.79 -19.39 -12.93
C PRO A 150 -13.84 -18.32 -13.21
N GLU A 151 -13.58 -17.07 -12.82
CA GLU A 151 -14.47 -15.91 -12.99
C GLU A 151 -14.78 -15.62 -14.46
N ARG A 152 -13.75 -15.71 -15.32
CA ARG A 152 -13.91 -15.59 -16.78
C ARG A 152 -14.67 -16.78 -17.39
N GLY A 153 -14.48 -17.97 -16.83
CA GLY A 153 -15.22 -19.18 -17.21
C GLY A 153 -16.70 -19.04 -16.88
N TRP A 154 -17.02 -18.61 -15.66
CA TRP A 154 -18.38 -18.43 -15.16
C TRP A 154 -19.22 -17.49 -16.04
N ALA A 155 -18.63 -16.41 -16.56
CA ALA A 155 -19.33 -15.52 -17.48
C ALA A 155 -19.95 -16.25 -18.70
N ASN A 156 -19.32 -17.35 -19.16
CA ASN A 156 -19.80 -18.13 -20.30
C ASN A 156 -20.77 -19.24 -19.91
N THR A 157 -20.65 -19.80 -18.70
CA THR A 157 -21.42 -20.98 -18.27
C THR A 157 -22.59 -20.62 -17.35
N ASN A 158 -22.65 -19.40 -16.79
CA ASN A 158 -23.76 -18.92 -15.97
C ASN A 158 -25.14 -19.03 -16.64
N PRO A 159 -25.28 -18.81 -17.97
CA PRO A 159 -26.57 -19.05 -18.65
C PRO A 159 -27.08 -20.49 -18.53
N LEU A 160 -26.20 -21.48 -18.34
CA LEU A 160 -26.58 -22.88 -18.18
C LEU A 160 -27.37 -23.12 -16.91
N ALA A 161 -27.12 -22.35 -15.85
CA ALA A 161 -27.78 -22.53 -14.55
C ALA A 161 -29.31 -22.53 -14.67
N ARG A 162 -29.87 -21.68 -15.55
CA ARG A 162 -31.33 -21.65 -15.81
C ARG A 162 -31.79 -22.86 -16.63
N SER A 163 -31.00 -23.27 -17.63
CA SER A 163 -31.34 -24.39 -18.51
C SER A 163 -31.29 -25.74 -17.79
N THR A 164 -30.38 -25.89 -16.84
CA THR A 164 -30.17 -27.15 -16.10
C THR A 164 -31.01 -27.26 -14.84
N LYS A 165 -31.79 -26.22 -14.49
CA LYS A 165 -32.48 -26.13 -13.19
C LYS A 165 -33.51 -27.23 -12.98
N GLU A 166 -34.29 -27.53 -14.01
CA GLU A 166 -35.39 -28.52 -13.96
C GLU A 166 -34.97 -29.88 -14.54
N MET A 167 -33.69 -30.05 -14.89
CA MET A 167 -33.17 -31.31 -15.44
C MET A 167 -32.99 -32.36 -14.34
N GLY A 168 -33.23 -33.62 -14.69
CA GLY A 168 -32.92 -34.76 -13.82
C GLY A 168 -31.41 -34.86 -13.52
N PRO A 169 -31.00 -35.57 -12.46
CA PRO A 169 -29.60 -35.59 -12.00
C PRO A 169 -28.59 -36.02 -13.07
N GLY A 170 -28.90 -37.10 -13.80
CA GLY A 170 -28.03 -37.62 -14.87
C GLY A 170 -27.95 -36.67 -16.06
N SER A 171 -29.11 -36.29 -16.61
CA SER A 171 -29.15 -35.39 -17.78
C SER A 171 -28.55 -34.02 -17.50
N ARG A 172 -28.65 -33.53 -16.26
CA ARG A 172 -27.96 -32.32 -15.83
C ARG A 172 -26.45 -32.48 -15.85
N CYS A 173 -25.91 -33.57 -15.32
CA CYS A 173 -24.46 -33.84 -15.33
C CYS A 173 -23.95 -33.94 -16.75
N ASP A 174 -24.59 -34.75 -17.60
CA ASP A 174 -24.20 -34.92 -19.01
C ASP A 174 -24.22 -33.58 -19.76
N THR A 175 -25.28 -32.78 -19.56
CA THR A 175 -25.37 -31.45 -20.17
C THR A 175 -24.23 -30.54 -19.74
N LEU A 176 -23.90 -30.52 -18.45
CA LEU A 176 -22.80 -29.69 -17.95
C LEU A 176 -21.45 -30.18 -18.48
N ASP A 177 -21.20 -31.49 -18.49
CA ASP A 177 -19.99 -32.09 -19.02
C ASP A 177 -19.82 -31.79 -20.51
N ASP A 178 -20.88 -31.86 -21.32
CA ASP A 178 -20.86 -31.48 -22.74
C ASP A 178 -20.45 -30.03 -22.95
N HIS A 179 -20.95 -29.11 -22.12
CA HIS A 179 -20.60 -27.69 -22.22
C HIS A 179 -19.16 -27.43 -21.78
N PHE A 180 -18.70 -28.06 -20.70
CA PHE A 180 -17.31 -27.93 -20.24
C PHE A 180 -16.32 -28.58 -21.22
N ASN A 181 -16.66 -29.73 -21.78
CA ASN A 181 -15.88 -30.39 -22.84
C ASN A 181 -15.83 -29.53 -24.10
N GLY A 182 -16.96 -28.95 -24.51
CA GLY A 182 -17.01 -28.00 -25.62
C GLY A 182 -16.14 -26.77 -25.37
N TRP A 183 -16.10 -26.25 -24.14
CA TRP A 183 -15.20 -25.16 -23.76
C TRP A 183 -13.73 -25.56 -23.83
N ASN A 184 -13.36 -26.70 -23.24
CA ASN A 184 -12.01 -27.24 -23.28
C ASN A 184 -11.55 -27.48 -24.73
N HIS A 185 -12.42 -28.04 -25.59
CA HIS A 185 -12.13 -28.23 -27.01
C HIS A 185 -11.83 -26.91 -27.73
N LYS A 186 -12.64 -25.87 -27.51
CA LYS A 186 -12.39 -24.52 -28.04
C LYS A 186 -11.05 -23.96 -27.54
N LYS A 187 -10.69 -24.18 -26.28
CA LYS A 187 -9.39 -23.76 -25.73
C LYS A 187 -8.23 -24.46 -26.42
N ILE A 188 -8.34 -25.77 -26.65
CA ILE A 188 -7.31 -26.58 -27.30
C ILE A 188 -7.09 -26.11 -28.75
N ILE A 189 -8.17 -25.97 -29.54
CA ILE A 189 -8.07 -25.50 -30.93
C ILE A 189 -7.46 -24.09 -30.99
N ALA A 190 -7.88 -23.20 -30.09
CA ALA A 190 -7.38 -21.82 -30.05
C ALA A 190 -6.02 -21.67 -29.37
N LEU A 191 -5.42 -22.74 -28.84
CA LEU A 191 -4.24 -22.67 -27.98
C LEU A 191 -3.05 -22.07 -28.72
N GLY A 192 -2.74 -22.56 -29.92
CA GLY A 192 -1.62 -22.06 -30.73
C GLY A 192 -1.75 -20.57 -31.05
N ALA A 193 -2.91 -20.13 -31.55
CA ALA A 193 -3.17 -18.73 -31.84
C ALA A 193 -3.15 -17.84 -30.57
N THR A 194 -3.58 -18.37 -29.43
CA THR A 194 -3.56 -17.65 -28.15
C THR A 194 -2.15 -17.51 -27.61
N LEU A 195 -1.33 -18.57 -27.67
CA LEU A 195 0.07 -18.53 -27.26
C LEU A 195 0.87 -17.58 -28.16
N CYS A 196 0.65 -17.61 -29.48
CA CYS A 196 1.29 -16.68 -30.41
C CYS A 196 1.00 -15.22 -30.02
N ARG A 197 -0.27 -14.85 -29.85
CA ARG A 197 -0.66 -13.50 -29.40
C ARG A 197 -0.07 -13.12 -28.05
N LYS A 198 0.01 -14.07 -27.11
CA LYS A 198 0.63 -13.84 -25.79
C LYS A 198 2.13 -13.55 -25.93
N VAL A 199 2.84 -14.26 -26.79
CA VAL A 199 4.27 -14.02 -27.06
C VAL A 199 4.48 -12.67 -27.75
N GLU A 200 3.65 -12.34 -28.75
CA GLU A 200 3.68 -11.04 -29.44
C GLU A 200 3.47 -9.85 -28.49
N ALA A 201 2.66 -10.03 -27.43
CA ALA A 201 2.47 -9.04 -26.38
C ALA A 201 3.62 -9.04 -25.34
N ALA A 202 4.06 -10.22 -24.91
CA ALA A 202 5.04 -10.39 -23.85
C ALA A 202 6.44 -9.89 -24.24
N VAL A 203 6.87 -10.07 -25.49
CA VAL A 203 8.22 -9.68 -25.92
C VAL A 203 8.45 -8.16 -25.81
N PRO A 204 7.57 -7.29 -26.35
CA PRO A 204 7.69 -5.84 -26.13
C PRO A 204 7.57 -5.41 -24.65
N GLU A 205 6.72 -6.10 -23.88
CA GLU A 205 6.55 -5.82 -22.44
C GLU A 205 7.80 -6.18 -21.64
N MET A 206 8.47 -7.29 -21.98
CA MET A 206 9.74 -7.70 -21.38
C MET A 206 10.80 -6.62 -21.61
N VAL A 207 10.94 -6.12 -22.84
CA VAL A 207 11.90 -5.03 -23.15
C VAL A 207 11.59 -3.78 -22.33
N THR A 208 10.31 -3.40 -22.26
CA THR A 208 9.89 -2.22 -21.46
C THR A 208 10.18 -2.42 -19.97
N SER A 209 9.92 -3.62 -19.44
CA SER A 209 10.12 -3.94 -18.04
C SER A 209 11.61 -3.97 -17.68
N TRP A 210 12.44 -4.51 -18.57
CA TRP A 210 13.89 -4.51 -18.43
C TRP A 210 14.47 -3.10 -18.41
N GLU A 211 14.05 -2.23 -19.34
CA GLU A 211 14.50 -0.83 -19.35
C GLU A 211 14.12 -0.11 -18.05
N VAL A 212 12.92 -0.37 -17.51
CA VAL A 212 12.48 0.22 -16.23
C VAL A 212 13.30 -0.32 -15.05
N LEU A 213 13.71 -1.58 -15.08
CA LEU A 213 14.56 -2.17 -14.05
C LEU A 213 15.95 -1.53 -14.09
N GLN A 214 16.59 -1.50 -15.26
CA GLN A 214 17.90 -0.87 -15.44
C GLN A 214 17.89 0.61 -15.00
N ASP A 215 16.86 1.35 -15.36
CA ASP A 215 16.70 2.75 -14.95
C ASP A 215 16.66 2.92 -13.42
N LYS A 216 16.06 1.95 -12.71
CA LYS A 216 15.99 1.97 -11.24
C LYS A 216 17.31 1.55 -10.62
N GLU A 217 17.95 0.52 -11.15
CA GLU A 217 19.24 0.03 -10.66
C GLU A 217 20.33 1.10 -10.81
N GLU A 218 20.39 1.75 -11.97
CA GLU A 218 21.29 2.89 -12.22
C GLU A 218 21.05 4.03 -11.23
N PHE A 219 19.78 4.33 -10.93
CA PHE A 219 19.43 5.40 -10.00
C PHE A 219 19.79 5.09 -8.55
N LEU A 220 19.59 3.84 -8.11
CA LEU A 220 19.86 3.41 -6.74
C LEU A 220 21.35 3.23 -6.46
N GLY A 221 22.14 2.88 -7.49
CA GLY A 221 23.56 2.57 -7.37
C GLY A 221 23.81 1.11 -6.97
N ALA A 222 25.02 0.62 -7.28
CA ALA A 222 25.38 -0.79 -7.14
C ALA A 222 25.20 -1.32 -5.71
N ASP A 223 25.66 -0.57 -4.71
CA ASP A 223 25.62 -0.99 -3.30
C ASP A 223 24.18 -1.25 -2.81
N ALA A 224 23.25 -0.34 -3.14
CA ALA A 224 21.86 -0.48 -2.74
C ALA A 224 21.16 -1.63 -3.48
N VAL A 225 21.47 -1.81 -4.77
CA VAL A 225 20.95 -2.92 -5.58
C VAL A 225 21.44 -4.25 -4.99
N GLU A 226 22.74 -4.40 -4.73
CA GLU A 226 23.30 -5.62 -4.15
C GLU A 226 22.66 -5.94 -2.79
N GLN A 227 22.53 -4.94 -1.92
CA GLN A 227 21.89 -5.12 -0.62
C GLN A 227 20.44 -5.62 -0.75
N TRP A 228 19.64 -4.98 -1.59
CA TRP A 228 18.22 -5.32 -1.74
C TRP A 228 18.02 -6.66 -2.45
N THR A 229 18.82 -6.94 -3.48
CA THR A 229 18.83 -8.24 -4.15
C THR A 229 19.17 -9.37 -3.18
N ARG A 230 20.16 -9.17 -2.30
CA ARG A 230 20.50 -10.16 -1.27
C ARG A 230 19.35 -10.37 -0.29
N MET A 231 18.68 -9.31 0.16
CA MET A 231 17.51 -9.44 1.05
C MET A 231 16.37 -10.21 0.38
N ALA A 232 16.08 -9.93 -0.89
CA ALA A 232 15.07 -10.65 -1.66
C ALA A 232 15.41 -12.14 -1.81
N ILE A 233 16.64 -12.49 -2.19
CA ILE A 233 17.08 -13.88 -2.34
C ILE A 233 16.98 -14.65 -1.02
N LEU A 234 17.39 -14.03 0.09
CA LEU A 234 17.33 -14.68 1.41
C LEU A 234 15.88 -14.95 1.82
N TRP A 235 14.98 -13.99 1.58
CA TRP A 235 13.56 -14.14 1.90
C TRP A 235 12.83 -15.13 0.98
N GLU A 236 13.14 -15.14 -0.31
CA GLU A 236 12.57 -16.11 -1.27
C GLU A 236 13.04 -17.55 -0.99
N ALA A 237 14.23 -17.73 -0.42
CA ALA A 237 14.73 -19.03 0.01
C ALA A 237 14.14 -19.48 1.35
N ASP A 238 13.88 -18.54 2.26
CA ASP A 238 13.29 -18.79 3.57
C ASP A 238 12.40 -17.62 3.99
N GLU A 239 11.08 -17.84 3.97
CA GLU A 239 10.08 -16.86 4.38
C GLU A 239 10.20 -16.45 5.87
N SER A 240 11.01 -17.16 6.68
CA SER A 240 11.32 -16.78 8.07
C SER A 240 12.30 -15.60 8.15
N ALA A 241 13.06 -15.31 7.09
CA ALA A 241 13.94 -14.17 7.02
C ALA A 241 13.15 -12.84 6.98
N PRO A 242 13.79 -11.69 7.31
CA PRO A 242 13.11 -10.40 7.24
C PRO A 242 12.57 -10.10 5.83
N ASN A 243 11.26 -9.88 5.72
CA ASN A 243 10.61 -9.61 4.43
C ASN A 243 10.99 -8.22 3.88
N PRO A 244 11.71 -8.13 2.75
CA PRO A 244 12.11 -6.85 2.17
C PRO A 244 10.95 -6.08 1.54
N PHE A 245 9.83 -6.75 1.26
CA PHE A 245 8.64 -6.16 0.63
C PHE A 245 7.65 -5.58 1.66
N GLU A 246 7.82 -5.92 2.94
CA GLU A 246 7.01 -5.35 4.01
C GLU A 246 7.40 -3.90 4.27
N THR A 247 6.39 -3.01 4.26
CA THR A 247 6.61 -1.60 4.60
C THR A 247 7.00 -1.50 6.07
N GLN A 248 8.28 -1.25 6.34
CA GLN A 248 8.77 -1.01 7.70
C GLN A 248 8.20 0.31 8.23
N ARG A 249 7.04 0.28 8.91
CA ARG A 249 6.48 1.43 9.66
C ARG A 249 7.23 1.66 10.97
N LYS A 250 8.56 1.62 10.95
CA LYS A 250 9.42 1.78 12.13
C LYS A 250 9.72 3.24 12.46
N ASP A 251 9.16 4.17 11.71
CA ASP A 251 9.37 5.59 11.95
C ASP A 251 8.45 6.05 13.09
N GLU A 252 9.04 6.38 14.24
CA GLU A 252 8.37 7.13 15.31
C GLU A 252 7.62 8.33 14.71
N HIS A 253 6.29 8.31 14.76
CA HIS A 253 5.44 9.41 14.32
C HIS A 253 5.10 10.31 15.50
N VAL A 254 4.63 11.54 15.23
CA VAL A 254 4.29 12.50 16.30
C VAL A 254 3.28 11.89 17.28
N ALA A 255 2.33 11.09 16.80
CA ALA A 255 1.35 10.41 17.64
C ALA A 255 1.98 9.38 18.59
N GLN A 256 2.94 8.58 18.11
CA GLN A 256 3.65 7.61 18.96
C GLN A 256 4.50 8.33 20.00
N VAL A 257 5.25 9.37 19.60
CA VAL A 257 6.04 10.17 20.54
C VAL A 257 5.16 10.82 21.60
N ARG A 258 3.97 11.30 21.22
CA ARG A 258 3.00 11.85 22.19
C ARG A 258 2.49 10.80 23.18
N TRP A 259 2.26 9.57 22.71
CA TRP A 259 1.84 8.47 23.57
C TRP A 259 2.95 8.08 24.56
N GLU A 260 4.19 7.87 24.09
CA GLU A 260 5.35 7.59 24.95
C GLU A 260 5.56 8.68 26.01
N LEU A 261 5.48 9.95 25.60
CA LEU A 261 5.59 11.09 26.52
C LEU A 261 4.45 11.16 27.54
N ALA A 262 3.25 10.70 27.18
CA ALA A 262 2.12 10.64 28.10
C ALA A 262 2.27 9.48 29.09
N GLU A 263 2.78 8.33 28.66
CA GLU A 263 3.09 7.20 29.56
C GLU A 263 4.21 7.56 30.54
N GLU A 264 5.26 8.23 30.08
CA GLU A 264 6.34 8.72 30.94
C GLU A 264 5.81 9.70 31.99
N ALA A 265 4.96 10.66 31.60
CA ALA A 265 4.34 11.60 32.53
C ALA A 265 3.46 10.88 33.58
N ALA A 266 2.65 9.91 33.15
CA ALA A 266 1.83 9.11 34.06
C ALA A 266 2.67 8.26 35.02
N ALA A 267 3.81 7.73 34.57
CA ALA A 267 4.74 6.98 35.42
C ALA A 267 5.43 7.87 36.47
N ILE A 268 5.81 9.09 36.09
CA ILE A 268 6.38 10.10 36.99
C ILE A 268 5.35 10.51 38.06
N GLU A 269 4.11 10.77 37.66
CA GLU A 269 3.00 11.08 38.56
C GLU A 269 2.73 9.92 39.54
N ALA A 270 2.69 8.67 39.04
CA ALA A 270 2.52 7.49 39.86
C ALA A 270 3.68 7.26 40.84
N ALA A 271 4.90 7.70 40.50
CA ALA A 271 6.07 7.66 41.37
C ALA A 271 6.09 8.78 42.44
N GLY A 272 5.12 9.70 42.42
CA GLY A 272 5.05 10.82 43.35
C GLY A 272 6.13 11.88 43.14
N VAL A 273 6.77 11.90 41.97
CA VAL A 273 7.77 12.90 41.60
C VAL A 273 7.06 13.98 40.78
N GLU A 274 7.09 15.23 41.22
CA GLU A 274 6.60 16.34 40.39
C GLU A 274 7.66 16.73 39.36
N GLU A 275 7.36 16.56 38.07
CA GLU A 275 8.18 17.14 37.02
C GLU A 275 7.96 18.66 36.98
N VAL A 276 8.97 19.40 37.44
CA VAL A 276 8.88 20.85 37.66
C VAL A 276 8.52 21.58 36.35
N GLY A 277 7.32 22.15 36.31
CA GLY A 277 6.85 22.98 35.20
C GLY A 277 6.24 22.22 34.00
N ALA A 278 6.16 20.88 34.05
CA ALA A 278 5.57 20.06 32.99
C ALA A 278 4.03 20.11 32.96
N VAL A 279 3.39 20.36 34.12
CA VAL A 279 1.93 20.49 34.24
C VAL A 279 1.55 21.90 34.72
N ARG A 280 0.56 22.51 34.08
CA ARG A 280 -0.05 23.78 34.52
C ARG A 280 -1.58 23.69 34.41
N GLY A 281 -2.27 23.69 35.55
CA GLY A 281 -3.70 23.37 35.59
C GLY A 281 -3.91 21.91 35.14
N ASP A 282 -4.90 21.68 34.27
CA ASP A 282 -5.26 20.33 33.79
C ASP A 282 -4.50 19.90 32.52
N MET A 283 -3.44 20.61 32.11
CA MET A 283 -2.75 20.35 30.85
C MET A 283 -1.26 20.06 31.05
N HIS A 284 -0.77 19.07 30.30
CA HIS A 284 0.65 18.72 30.21
C HIS A 284 1.35 19.46 29.07
N ILE A 285 2.64 19.77 29.23
CA ILE A 285 3.43 20.55 28.27
C ILE A 285 3.50 19.90 26.88
N THR A 286 3.56 18.56 26.81
CA THR A 286 3.53 17.81 25.54
C THR A 286 2.25 18.07 24.74
N GLU A 287 1.11 18.28 25.40
CA GLU A 287 -0.15 18.59 24.73
C GLU A 287 -0.12 20.00 24.14
N LEU A 288 0.33 20.99 24.92
CA LEU A 288 0.54 22.37 24.45
C LEU A 288 1.47 22.40 23.22
N LEU A 289 2.61 21.71 23.30
CA LEU A 289 3.56 21.61 22.21
C LEU A 289 2.95 20.90 21.00
N GLY A 290 2.25 19.78 21.21
CA GLY A 290 1.54 19.08 20.14
C GLY A 290 0.53 19.96 19.39
N MET A 291 -0.26 20.76 20.11
CA MET A 291 -1.17 21.75 19.53
C MET A 291 -0.40 22.81 18.72
N SER A 292 0.74 23.26 19.22
CA SER A 292 1.55 24.25 18.53
C SER A 292 2.11 23.77 17.19
N LEU A 293 2.56 22.52 17.10
CA LEU A 293 3.01 21.93 15.83
C LEU A 293 1.87 21.91 14.80
N GLN A 294 0.64 21.63 15.24
CA GLN A 294 -0.54 21.67 14.37
C GLN A 294 -0.89 23.10 13.92
N LEU A 295 -0.73 24.10 14.80
CA LEU A 295 -0.96 25.50 14.46
C LEU A 295 0.09 26.01 13.46
N GLU A 296 1.37 25.70 13.67
CA GLU A 296 2.42 26.04 12.70
C GLU A 296 2.12 25.41 11.33
N ASP A 297 1.63 24.17 11.31
CA ASP A 297 1.25 23.52 10.06
C ASP A 297 0.09 24.23 9.36
N GLN A 298 -0.95 24.60 10.11
CA GLN A 298 -2.06 25.39 9.59
C GLN A 298 -1.61 26.76 9.07
N GLN A 299 -0.67 27.43 9.74
CA GLN A 299 -0.07 28.68 9.27
C GLN A 299 0.65 28.50 7.93
N ARG A 300 1.46 27.44 7.80
CA ARG A 300 2.22 27.14 6.57
C ARG A 300 1.29 26.77 5.41
N ILE A 301 0.27 25.95 5.67
CA ILE A 301 -0.73 25.57 4.65
C ILE A 301 -1.48 26.81 4.17
N LEU A 302 -1.91 27.68 5.09
CA LEU A 302 -2.59 28.93 4.73
C LEU A 302 -1.68 29.84 3.91
N ALA A 303 -0.41 30.04 4.33
CA ALA A 303 0.56 30.85 3.60
C ALA A 303 0.77 30.33 2.16
N PHE A 304 0.90 29.00 2.01
CA PHE A 304 1.04 28.36 0.71
C PHE A 304 -0.20 28.54 -0.17
N ASP A 305 -1.39 28.36 0.39
CA ASP A 305 -2.66 28.50 -0.35
C ASP A 305 -2.87 29.96 -0.79
N VAL A 306 -2.57 30.93 0.07
CA VAL A 306 -2.61 32.37 -0.27
C VAL A 306 -1.64 32.68 -1.40
N ALA A 307 -0.38 32.24 -1.30
CA ALA A 307 0.61 32.43 -2.37
C ALA A 307 0.22 31.74 -3.69
N SER A 308 -0.56 30.66 -3.62
CA SER A 308 -1.04 29.91 -4.79
C SER A 308 -2.29 30.51 -5.45
N THR A 309 -2.95 31.50 -4.82
CA THR A 309 -4.24 32.03 -5.29
C THR A 309 -4.10 32.99 -6.51
N GLY A 310 -2.87 33.32 -6.92
CA GLY A 310 -2.60 34.15 -8.10
C GLY A 310 -2.92 35.64 -7.90
N LEU A 311 -2.69 36.45 -8.94
CA LEU A 311 -2.82 37.92 -8.90
C LEU A 311 -4.26 38.44 -8.82
N HIS A 312 -5.23 37.63 -9.28
CA HIS A 312 -6.65 38.01 -9.33
C HIS A 312 -7.52 36.89 -8.73
N PRO A 313 -7.59 36.79 -7.39
CA PRO A 313 -8.48 35.83 -6.73
C PRO A 313 -9.94 36.12 -7.07
N THR A 314 -10.75 35.07 -7.16
CA THR A 314 -12.21 35.22 -7.16
C THR A 314 -12.72 35.62 -5.78
N ASP A 315 -13.87 36.30 -5.71
CA ASP A 315 -14.50 36.69 -4.43
C ASP A 315 -14.72 35.49 -3.50
N CYS A 316 -15.05 34.33 -4.05
CA CYS A 316 -15.22 33.09 -3.28
C CYS A 316 -13.89 32.62 -2.67
N GLN A 317 -12.78 32.72 -3.40
CA GLN A 317 -11.45 32.41 -2.88
C GLN A 317 -11.04 33.42 -1.79
N CYS A 318 -11.24 34.72 -2.02
CA CYS A 318 -11.01 35.77 -1.02
C CYS A 318 -11.77 35.48 0.27
N ARG A 319 -13.08 35.23 0.18
CA ARG A 319 -13.92 34.89 1.33
C ARG A 319 -13.38 33.66 2.08
N THR A 320 -13.04 32.59 1.36
CA THR A 320 -12.52 31.36 1.96
C THR A 320 -11.19 31.62 2.69
N MET A 321 -10.30 32.44 2.12
CA MET A 321 -9.03 32.78 2.77
C MET A 321 -9.23 33.65 4.02
N VAL A 322 -10.15 34.61 3.99
CA VAL A 322 -10.50 35.45 5.15
C VAL A 322 -11.11 34.62 6.28
N GLU A 323 -12.03 33.71 5.98
CA GLU A 323 -12.64 32.82 6.96
C GLU A 323 -11.60 31.88 7.61
N ARG A 324 -10.74 31.26 6.80
CA ARG A 324 -9.64 30.41 7.29
C ARG A 324 -8.66 31.19 8.15
N SER A 325 -8.27 32.39 7.71
CA SER A 325 -7.38 33.28 8.47
C SER A 325 -7.99 33.66 9.81
N SER A 326 -9.25 34.11 9.84
CA SER A 326 -9.94 34.50 11.06
C SER A 326 -10.14 33.33 12.03
N LYS A 327 -10.41 32.12 11.52
CA LYS A 327 -10.50 30.91 12.35
C LYS A 327 -9.15 30.52 12.95
N LEU A 328 -8.09 30.55 12.15
CA LEU A 328 -6.74 30.23 12.61
C LEU A 328 -6.23 31.26 13.62
N ARG A 329 -6.48 32.55 13.38
CA ARG A 329 -6.14 33.64 14.29
C ARG A 329 -6.75 33.42 15.68
N ARG A 330 -8.06 33.13 15.75
CA ARG A 330 -8.73 32.83 17.03
C ARG A 330 -8.11 31.64 17.76
N LYS A 331 -7.74 30.58 17.04
CA LYS A 331 -7.07 29.42 17.63
C LYS A 331 -5.67 29.75 18.16
N ILE A 332 -4.91 30.56 17.43
CA ILE A 332 -3.57 30.98 17.85
C ILE A 332 -3.67 31.81 19.13
N PHE A 333 -4.56 32.81 19.20
CA PHE A 333 -4.73 33.62 20.41
C PHE A 333 -5.18 32.79 21.61
N ALA A 334 -6.18 31.92 21.43
CA ALA A 334 -6.60 31.01 22.49
C ALA A 334 -5.46 30.09 22.97
N TRP A 335 -4.56 29.68 22.06
CA TRP A 335 -3.37 28.90 22.42
C TRP A 335 -2.31 29.75 23.12
N ILE A 336 -2.09 31.01 22.72
CA ILE A 336 -1.16 31.96 23.36
C ILE A 336 -1.61 32.24 24.82
N ASP A 337 -2.91 32.38 25.06
CA ASP A 337 -3.46 32.57 26.41
C ASP A 337 -3.11 31.39 27.33
N VAL A 338 -3.13 30.17 26.78
CA VAL A 338 -2.73 28.96 27.52
C VAL A 338 -1.22 28.85 27.63
N GLN A 339 -0.48 29.21 26.57
CA GLN A 339 0.99 29.26 26.55
C GLN A 339 1.54 30.17 27.65
N ALA A 340 0.90 31.30 27.92
CA ALA A 340 1.29 32.25 28.96
C ALA A 340 1.39 31.61 30.36
N LYS A 341 0.63 30.55 30.63
CA LYS A 341 0.68 29.79 31.89
C LYS A 341 1.95 28.95 32.04
N PHE A 342 2.50 28.49 30.91
CA PHE A 342 3.74 27.70 30.87
C PHE A 342 4.97 28.59 30.71
N PHE A 343 4.89 29.61 29.85
CA PHE A 343 5.99 30.54 29.54
C PHE A 343 5.52 31.99 29.72
N PRO A 344 5.48 32.54 30.94
CA PRO A 344 4.99 33.90 31.19
C PRO A 344 5.72 34.98 30.38
N ALA A 345 7.03 34.81 30.19
CA ALA A 345 7.84 35.73 29.40
C ALA A 345 7.52 35.70 27.88
N ALA A 346 6.99 34.58 27.37
CA ALA A 346 6.52 34.53 25.99
C ALA A 346 5.30 35.43 25.78
N ALA A 347 4.45 35.59 26.79
CA ALA A 347 3.28 36.48 26.75
C ALA A 347 3.69 37.96 26.64
N THR A 348 4.76 38.37 27.35
CA THR A 348 5.31 39.72 27.26
C THR A 348 5.84 40.01 25.84
N LEU A 349 6.55 39.04 25.24
CA LEU A 349 7.02 39.17 23.86
C LEU A 349 5.88 39.16 22.85
N ALA A 350 4.86 38.32 23.04
CA ALA A 350 3.67 38.32 22.20
C ALA A 350 2.95 39.67 22.24
N SER A 351 2.74 40.23 23.43
CA SER A 351 2.07 41.54 23.62
C SER A 351 2.81 42.69 22.92
N THR A 352 4.14 42.67 22.92
CA THR A 352 4.96 43.68 22.20
C THR A 352 4.93 43.52 20.68
N ALA A 353 4.83 42.28 20.18
CA ALA A 353 4.80 41.98 18.75
C ALA A 353 3.39 42.13 18.13
N GLU A 354 2.33 41.92 18.93
CA GLU A 354 0.92 41.97 18.52
C GLU A 354 0.35 43.39 18.43
N ALA A 355 1.08 44.40 18.93
CA ALA A 355 0.70 45.81 18.86
C ALA A 355 0.71 46.39 17.42
N ILE A 356 1.01 45.58 16.39
CA ILE A 356 1.03 46.00 14.98
C ILE A 356 -0.28 45.55 14.31
N PRO A 357 -1.20 46.49 13.98
CA PRO A 357 -2.40 46.17 13.21
C PRO A 357 -2.00 45.65 11.82
N GLY A 358 -2.57 44.51 11.41
CA GLY A 358 -2.46 44.00 10.04
C GLY A 358 -1.46 42.86 9.78
N ILE A 359 -0.81 42.29 10.80
CA ILE A 359 0.09 41.13 10.60
C ILE A 359 -0.68 39.94 10.01
N PRO A 360 -0.22 39.35 8.88
CA PRO A 360 -0.79 38.12 8.32
C PRO A 360 -0.78 36.99 9.33
N VAL A 361 -1.85 36.19 9.40
CA VAL A 361 -1.98 35.11 10.40
C VAL A 361 -0.86 34.06 10.29
N SER A 362 -0.32 33.89 9.08
CA SER A 362 0.84 33.03 8.81
C SER A 362 2.16 33.50 9.44
N GLU A 363 2.25 34.77 9.83
CA GLU A 363 3.47 35.40 10.36
C GLU A 363 3.42 35.59 11.88
N ILE A 364 2.27 35.33 12.52
CA ILE A 364 2.14 35.39 13.97
C ILE A 364 3.09 34.35 14.60
N ARG A 365 4.01 34.82 15.43
CA ARG A 365 5.05 33.96 16.01
C ARG A 365 4.49 33.23 17.23
N LEU A 366 4.61 31.90 17.24
CA LEU A 366 4.15 31.05 18.37
C LEU A 366 5.18 30.94 19.52
N TRP A 367 6.34 31.59 19.41
CA TRP A 367 7.39 31.64 20.46
C TRP A 367 7.74 30.27 21.07
N LEU A 368 7.88 29.24 20.24
CA LEU A 368 8.27 27.90 20.68
C LEU A 368 9.72 27.83 21.19
N PRO A 369 10.07 26.85 22.04
CA PRO A 369 11.44 26.65 22.50
C PRO A 369 12.46 26.64 21.35
N SER A 370 12.17 25.96 20.24
CA SER A 370 13.01 25.97 19.03
C SER A 370 13.18 27.35 18.39
N SER A 371 12.15 28.19 18.44
CA SER A 371 12.17 29.57 17.91
C SER A 371 12.94 30.55 18.79
N VAL A 372 13.06 30.24 20.09
CA VAL A 372 13.84 31.00 21.08
C VAL A 372 15.29 30.51 21.12
N ALA A 373 15.51 29.20 21.04
CA ALA A 373 16.82 28.54 21.08
C ALA A 373 17.84 29.11 20.08
N GLY A 374 17.38 29.49 18.89
CA GLY A 374 18.23 30.04 17.82
C GLY A 374 18.60 31.52 17.97
N LYS A 375 18.11 32.23 19.00
CA LYS A 375 18.40 33.65 19.22
C LYS A 375 19.51 33.85 20.26
N ALA A 376 20.39 34.82 20.01
CA ALA A 376 21.52 35.15 20.88
C ALA A 376 21.07 35.66 22.25
N GLY A 377 21.75 35.18 23.31
CA GLY A 377 21.93 35.81 24.63
C GLY A 377 20.71 36.38 25.37
N GLU A 378 20.24 37.54 24.94
CA GLU A 378 19.29 38.39 25.66
C GLU A 378 17.86 37.83 25.64
N VAL A 379 17.32 37.51 24.45
CA VAL A 379 15.96 36.95 24.32
C VAL A 379 15.83 35.58 25.00
N ARG A 380 16.91 34.80 25.02
CA ARG A 380 16.94 33.47 25.68
C ARG A 380 16.96 33.56 27.21
N ARG A 381 17.49 34.65 27.78
CA ARG A 381 17.44 34.91 29.23
C ARG A 381 16.09 35.48 29.66
N GLU A 382 15.44 36.26 28.80
CA GLU A 382 14.11 36.80 29.06
C GLU A 382 13.04 35.71 29.05
N VAL A 383 13.08 34.77 28.10
CA VAL A 383 12.16 33.62 28.08
C VAL A 383 12.76 32.44 28.84
N LEU A 384 12.53 32.41 30.16
CA LEU A 384 12.81 31.25 30.99
C LEU A 384 11.96 30.04 30.54
N ILE A 385 12.57 29.17 29.74
CA ILE A 385 11.99 27.88 29.32
C ILE A 385 12.78 26.78 30.02
N ASP A 386 12.07 25.87 30.69
CA ASP A 386 12.69 24.75 31.39
C ASP A 386 13.34 23.73 30.43
N ALA A 387 14.38 23.04 30.90
CA ALA A 387 15.11 22.04 30.12
C ALA A 387 14.21 20.89 29.64
N THR A 388 13.23 20.46 30.44
CA THR A 388 12.26 19.41 30.08
C THR A 388 11.46 19.79 28.83
N THR A 389 11.04 21.06 28.73
CA THR A 389 10.28 21.56 27.59
C THR A 389 11.09 21.48 26.29
N TYR A 390 12.38 21.83 26.34
CA TYR A 390 13.27 21.66 25.19
C TYR A 390 13.38 20.19 24.77
N HIS A 391 13.45 19.26 25.73
CA HIS A 391 13.49 17.82 25.47
C HIS A 391 12.19 17.30 24.84
N HIS A 392 11.02 17.69 25.35
CA HIS A 392 9.73 17.30 24.78
C HIS A 392 9.56 17.83 23.35
N GLU A 393 9.86 19.11 23.10
CA GLU A 393 9.78 19.65 21.73
C GLU A 393 10.77 18.92 20.82
N TYR A 394 11.99 18.65 21.29
CA TYR A 394 13.00 17.92 20.51
C TYR A 394 12.48 16.56 20.04
N ARG A 395 11.89 15.75 20.93
CA ARG A 395 11.30 14.45 20.56
C ARG A 395 10.15 14.62 19.56
N LEU A 396 9.25 15.57 19.79
CA LEU A 396 8.14 15.84 18.87
C LEU A 396 8.63 16.27 17.48
N ARG A 397 9.70 17.05 17.40
CA ARG A 397 10.31 17.49 16.13
C ARG A 397 11.02 16.34 15.40
N VAL A 398 11.63 15.39 16.12
CA VAL A 398 12.16 14.16 15.51
C VAL A 398 11.03 13.36 14.87
N GLY A 399 9.93 13.14 15.60
CA GLY A 399 8.74 12.46 15.07
C GLY A 399 8.15 13.18 13.86
N GLN A 400 8.03 14.52 13.93
CA GLN A 400 7.54 15.35 12.83
C GLN A 400 8.43 15.23 11.58
N ALA A 401 9.75 15.25 11.73
CA ALA A 401 10.68 15.14 10.62
C ALA A 401 10.61 13.74 9.96
N LYS A 402 10.53 12.66 10.74
CA LYS A 402 10.37 11.30 10.22
C LYS A 402 9.04 11.15 9.45
N GLU A 403 7.93 11.59 10.05
CA GLU A 403 6.60 11.52 9.45
C GLU A 403 6.48 12.33 8.15
N THR A 404 7.00 13.56 8.14
CA THR A 404 6.99 14.40 6.94
C THR A 404 7.85 13.83 5.82
N LEU A 405 8.99 13.20 6.14
CA LEU A 405 9.82 12.53 5.14
C LEU A 405 9.14 11.29 4.54
N HIS A 406 8.44 10.51 5.37
CA HIS A 406 7.60 9.41 4.89
C HIS A 406 6.48 9.91 3.97
N GLU A 407 5.82 11.02 4.33
CA GLU A 407 4.78 11.63 3.50
C GLU A 407 5.32 12.13 2.15
N VAL A 408 6.52 12.75 2.13
CA VAL A 408 7.19 13.12 0.88
C VAL A 408 7.37 11.89 -0.03
N ARG A 409 7.90 10.78 0.51
CA ARG A 409 8.09 9.53 -0.26
C ARG A 409 6.76 8.99 -0.79
N ARG A 410 5.72 8.93 0.05
CA ARG A 410 4.38 8.47 -0.33
C ARG A 410 3.79 9.31 -1.45
N LEU A 411 3.83 10.64 -1.33
CA LEU A 411 3.31 11.56 -2.33
C LEU A 411 4.10 11.47 -3.66
N LEU A 412 5.42 11.28 -3.61
CA LEU A 412 6.24 11.07 -4.80
C LEU A 412 5.87 9.78 -5.54
N LEU A 413 5.58 8.70 -4.82
CA LEU A 413 5.10 7.43 -5.39
C LEU A 413 3.72 7.60 -6.04
N VAL A 414 2.77 8.19 -5.33
CA VAL A 414 1.41 8.45 -5.85
C VAL A 414 1.48 9.33 -7.10
N ARG A 415 2.25 10.42 -7.05
CA ARG A 415 2.45 11.32 -8.20
C ARG A 415 3.03 10.58 -9.40
N THR A 416 4.04 9.73 -9.18
CA THR A 416 4.63 8.90 -10.24
C THR A 416 3.59 7.97 -10.87
N HIS A 417 2.72 7.36 -10.07
CA HIS A 417 1.65 6.51 -10.58
C HIS A 417 0.61 7.31 -11.38
N VAL A 418 0.22 8.50 -10.92
CA VAL A 418 -0.70 9.37 -11.65
C VAL A 418 -0.12 9.82 -13.00
N TYR A 419 1.19 10.09 -13.08
CA TYR A 419 1.85 10.33 -14.37
C TYR A 419 1.71 9.13 -15.31
N LYS A 420 1.97 7.91 -14.84
CA LYS A 420 1.79 6.69 -15.64
C LYS A 420 0.35 6.50 -16.11
N LEU A 421 -0.63 6.69 -15.22
CA LEU A 421 -2.05 6.58 -15.56
C LEU A 421 -2.46 7.61 -16.61
N LYS A 422 -1.99 8.85 -16.47
CA LYS A 422 -2.23 9.91 -17.46
C LYS A 422 -1.67 9.51 -18.82
N ASP A 423 -0.39 9.15 -18.90
CA ASP A 423 0.24 8.77 -20.17
C ASP A 423 -0.46 7.56 -20.81
N THR A 424 -0.87 6.59 -20.00
CA THR A 424 -1.47 5.35 -20.48
C THR A 424 -2.93 5.54 -20.91
N HIS A 425 -3.74 6.26 -20.14
CA HIS A 425 -5.21 6.26 -20.29
C HIS A 425 -5.83 7.62 -20.61
N ALA A 426 -5.19 8.75 -20.26
CA ALA A 426 -5.79 10.06 -20.53
C ALA A 426 -5.73 10.36 -22.04
N ARG A 427 -6.90 10.58 -22.64
CA ARG A 427 -7.07 10.93 -24.05
C ARG A 427 -8.02 12.13 -24.18
N GLY A 428 -7.78 12.98 -25.17
CA GLY A 428 -8.53 14.23 -25.35
C GLY A 428 -8.24 15.30 -24.30
N VAL A 429 -8.81 16.49 -24.49
CA VAL A 429 -8.51 17.68 -23.66
C VAL A 429 -9.02 17.49 -22.23
N ARG A 430 -10.26 17.03 -22.05
CA ARG A 430 -10.91 16.93 -20.72
C ARG A 430 -10.19 15.97 -19.76
N ALA A 431 -9.83 14.77 -20.23
CA ALA A 431 -9.15 13.78 -19.38
C ALA A 431 -7.71 14.19 -19.07
N ASN A 432 -7.03 14.82 -20.04
CA ASN A 432 -5.70 15.38 -19.82
C ASN A 432 -5.73 16.53 -18.82
N GLY A 433 -6.67 17.47 -18.94
CA GLY A 433 -6.87 18.56 -17.98
C GLY A 433 -7.03 18.04 -16.56
N ARG A 434 -8.01 17.15 -16.35
CA ARG A 434 -8.24 16.52 -15.02
C ARG A 434 -7.01 15.82 -14.45
N SER A 435 -6.23 15.16 -15.29
CA SER A 435 -5.01 14.48 -14.83
C SER A 435 -3.91 15.47 -14.47
N GLN A 436 -3.78 16.55 -15.23
CA GLN A 436 -2.84 17.64 -14.92
C GLN A 436 -3.22 18.34 -13.62
N ASP A 437 -4.51 18.59 -13.38
CA ASP A 437 -4.99 19.20 -12.14
C ASP A 437 -4.60 18.34 -10.92
N LYS A 438 -4.81 17.02 -11.01
CA LYS A 438 -4.37 16.07 -9.97
C LYS A 438 -2.85 16.11 -9.76
N ILE A 439 -2.07 16.18 -10.83
CA ILE A 439 -0.60 16.25 -10.76
C ILE A 439 -0.15 17.58 -10.12
N ALA A 440 -0.82 18.69 -10.43
CA ALA A 440 -0.55 19.99 -9.85
C ALA A 440 -0.84 19.97 -8.34
N VAL A 441 -1.98 19.42 -7.92
CA VAL A 441 -2.34 19.24 -6.51
C VAL A 441 -1.29 18.40 -5.78
N LEU A 442 -0.92 17.24 -6.32
CA LEU A 442 0.10 16.36 -5.73
C LEU A 442 1.46 17.04 -5.66
N THR A 443 1.83 17.84 -6.66
CA THR A 443 3.08 18.62 -6.65
C THR A 443 3.09 19.68 -5.57
N GLY A 444 1.96 20.37 -5.37
CA GLY A 444 1.79 21.29 -4.24
C GLY A 444 1.91 20.57 -2.89
N GLN A 445 1.28 19.41 -2.74
CA GLN A 445 1.40 18.58 -1.53
C GLN A 445 2.84 18.14 -1.26
N VAL A 446 3.58 17.67 -2.26
CA VAL A 446 5.01 17.30 -2.13
C VAL A 446 5.83 18.50 -1.64
N ARG A 447 5.63 19.68 -2.23
CA ARG A 447 6.34 20.91 -1.80
C ARG A 447 6.01 21.28 -0.36
N ARG A 448 4.74 21.18 0.05
CA ARG A 448 4.32 21.45 1.43
C ARG A 448 4.98 20.48 2.41
N ALA A 449 4.94 19.18 2.14
CA ALA A 449 5.58 18.18 2.99
C ALA A 449 7.11 18.37 3.08
N ALA A 450 7.78 18.71 1.97
CA ALA A 450 9.20 19.03 1.98
C ALA A 450 9.51 20.29 2.81
N ASN A 451 8.68 21.34 2.71
CA ASN A 451 8.84 22.55 3.51
C ASN A 451 8.62 22.29 5.01
N GLN A 452 7.67 21.43 5.38
CA GLN A 452 7.49 20.99 6.77
C GLN A 452 8.73 20.26 7.28
N TYR A 453 9.32 19.38 6.46
CA TYR A 453 10.58 18.71 6.80
C TYR A 453 11.73 19.70 7.03
N TYR A 454 11.88 20.71 6.16
CA TYR A 454 12.89 21.76 6.34
C TYR A 454 12.67 22.53 7.64
N ALA A 455 11.43 22.92 7.94
CA ALA A 455 11.10 23.64 9.17
C ALA A 455 11.38 22.80 10.42
N ALA A 456 10.96 21.52 10.43
CA ALA A 456 11.24 20.60 11.52
C ALA A 456 12.74 20.41 11.73
N ARG A 457 13.51 20.29 10.64
CA ARG A 457 14.98 20.16 10.69
C ARG A 457 15.66 21.42 11.23
N THR A 458 15.20 22.61 10.85
CA THR A 458 15.70 23.88 11.38
C THR A 458 15.42 24.00 12.88
N ALA A 459 14.23 23.58 13.33
CA ALA A 459 13.89 23.51 14.74
C ALA A 459 14.80 22.52 15.50
N LEU A 460 15.06 21.33 14.93
CA LEU A 460 15.99 20.35 15.50
C LEU A 460 17.42 20.87 15.61
N MET A 461 17.90 21.66 14.65
CA MET A 461 19.21 22.31 14.73
C MET A 461 19.28 23.27 15.92
N ALA A 462 18.26 24.11 16.10
CA ALA A 462 18.21 25.06 17.21
C ALA A 462 18.14 24.35 18.57
N LEU A 463 17.26 23.35 18.69
CA LEU A 463 17.10 22.55 19.91
C LEU A 463 18.34 21.69 20.21
N GLY A 464 18.92 21.08 19.18
CA GLY A 464 20.13 20.25 19.29
C GLY A 464 21.34 21.04 19.78
N GLY A 465 21.48 22.29 19.37
CA GLY A 465 22.52 23.19 19.88
C GLY A 465 22.37 23.50 21.38
N VAL A 466 21.13 23.66 21.84
CA VAL A 466 20.82 23.89 23.27
C VAL A 466 21.04 22.63 24.10
N LEU A 467 20.54 21.49 23.63
CA LEU A 467 20.59 20.21 24.33
C LEU A 467 21.92 19.46 24.13
N LYS A 468 22.83 19.99 23.30
CA LYS A 468 24.08 19.32 22.86
C LYS A 468 23.83 17.92 22.27
N ARG A 469 22.77 17.78 21.47
CA ARG A 469 22.38 16.52 20.81
C ARG A 469 22.47 16.64 19.28
N SER A 470 23.21 15.75 18.65
CA SER A 470 23.41 15.70 17.19
C SER A 470 23.14 14.34 16.54
N GLU A 471 22.70 13.35 17.32
CA GLU A 471 22.45 11.97 16.85
C GLU A 471 21.45 11.89 15.69
N TRP A 472 20.44 12.77 15.73
CA TRP A 472 19.37 12.88 14.74
C TRP A 472 19.88 13.24 13.34
N GLU A 473 21.05 13.88 13.20
CA GLU A 473 21.60 14.28 11.91
C GLU A 473 22.02 13.09 11.03
N ARG A 474 22.29 11.93 11.66
CA ARG A 474 22.66 10.70 10.94
C ARG A 474 21.50 10.16 10.10
N SER A 475 20.27 10.24 10.64
CA SER A 475 19.05 9.75 10.00
C SER A 475 18.30 10.83 9.21
N LEU A 476 18.22 12.06 9.75
CA LEU A 476 17.48 13.18 9.16
C LEU A 476 18.41 14.15 8.42
N LYS A 477 18.90 13.70 7.27
CA LYS A 477 19.84 14.44 6.42
C LYS A 477 19.21 15.67 5.76
N VAL A 478 20.05 16.59 5.27
CA VAL A 478 19.60 17.71 4.43
C VAL A 478 18.93 17.14 3.18
N LEU A 479 17.68 17.54 2.94
CA LEU A 479 16.96 17.16 1.74
C LEU A 479 17.24 18.21 0.65
N ALA A 480 18.15 17.92 -0.28
CA ALA A 480 18.39 18.81 -1.41
C ALA A 480 17.14 18.90 -2.29
N VAL A 481 16.94 20.03 -2.99
CA VAL A 481 15.80 20.20 -3.91
C VAL A 481 15.76 19.09 -4.96
N ASP A 482 16.93 18.68 -5.45
CA ASP A 482 17.08 17.59 -6.43
C ASP A 482 16.72 16.22 -5.89
N ASN A 483 16.67 16.03 -4.56
CA ASN A 483 16.23 14.79 -3.94
C ASN A 483 14.70 14.66 -3.94
N VAL A 484 13.95 15.77 -4.13
CA VAL A 484 12.48 15.78 -4.11
C VAL A 484 11.90 15.39 -5.48
N ARG A 485 12.31 14.21 -5.96
CA ARG A 485 11.91 13.65 -7.25
C ARG A 485 11.56 12.18 -7.11
N GLY A 486 10.65 11.69 -7.96
CA GLY A 486 10.35 10.27 -8.02
C GLY A 486 11.51 9.50 -8.66
N LEU A 487 11.66 8.21 -8.32
CA LEU A 487 12.68 7.28 -8.85
C LEU A 487 12.84 7.31 -10.38
N LEU A 488 11.76 7.63 -11.10
CA LEU A 488 11.72 7.62 -12.57
C LEU A 488 11.38 9.02 -13.14
N ALA A 489 11.32 10.06 -12.31
CA ALA A 489 10.79 11.38 -12.69
C ALA A 489 11.59 12.08 -13.80
N ALA A 490 12.91 11.88 -13.86
CA ALA A 490 13.76 12.44 -14.91
C ALA A 490 13.44 11.86 -16.31
N LYS A 491 12.88 10.64 -16.37
CA LYS A 491 12.72 9.88 -17.62
C LYS A 491 11.27 9.85 -18.15
N PHE A 492 10.26 10.29 -17.39
CA PHE A 492 8.87 10.42 -17.89
C PHE A 492 8.63 11.69 -18.73
N HIS A 493 9.45 12.72 -18.51
CA HIS A 493 9.36 13.99 -19.23
C HIS A 493 10.20 14.02 -20.51
N ASP A 494 10.84 12.92 -20.90
CA ASP A 494 11.66 12.86 -22.11
C ASP A 494 10.80 12.62 -23.38
N PRO A 495 10.59 13.65 -24.23
CA PRO A 495 9.86 13.51 -25.49
C PRO A 495 10.59 12.59 -26.49
N GLU A 496 11.92 12.46 -26.42
CA GLU A 496 12.67 11.53 -27.26
C GLU A 496 12.33 10.08 -26.94
N ARG A 497 11.99 9.76 -25.69
CA ARG A 497 11.60 8.40 -25.31
C ARG A 497 10.18 8.04 -25.74
N LYS A 498 9.24 9.00 -25.76
CA LYS A 498 7.92 8.79 -26.40
C LYS A 498 8.08 8.50 -27.90
N SER A 499 8.97 9.23 -28.57
CA SER A 499 9.34 9.01 -29.98
C SER A 499 10.07 7.69 -30.21
N LYS A 500 11.05 7.32 -29.36
CA LYS A 500 11.79 6.05 -29.42
C LYS A 500 10.88 4.86 -29.13
N LYS A 501 9.98 4.95 -28.13
CA LYS A 501 8.98 3.92 -27.83
C LYS A 501 8.02 3.76 -29.01
N GLN A 502 7.49 4.84 -29.58
CA GLN A 502 6.64 4.75 -30.77
C GLN A 502 7.37 4.20 -32.00
N ARG A 503 8.60 4.65 -32.29
CA ARG A 503 9.44 4.14 -33.39
C ARG A 503 9.82 2.67 -33.20
N ARG A 504 10.18 2.24 -31.98
CA ARG A 504 10.51 0.84 -31.67
C ARG A 504 9.29 -0.07 -31.70
N THR A 505 8.14 0.37 -31.18
CA THR A 505 6.87 -0.38 -31.30
C THR A 505 6.48 -0.55 -32.78
N LYS A 506 6.78 0.46 -33.61
CA LYS A 506 6.55 0.43 -35.07
C LYS A 506 7.56 -0.48 -35.80
N LYS A 507 8.83 -0.56 -35.36
CA LYS A 507 9.83 -1.53 -35.86
C LYS A 507 9.53 -2.98 -35.43
N LEU A 508 9.11 -3.17 -34.18
CA LEU A 508 8.69 -4.48 -33.64
C LEU A 508 7.47 -5.02 -34.39
N ARG A 509 6.47 -4.17 -34.67
CA ARG A 509 5.33 -4.52 -35.54
C ARG A 509 5.71 -4.85 -37.00
N ARG A 510 6.92 -4.49 -37.43
CA ARG A 510 7.44 -4.74 -38.79
C ARG A 510 8.43 -5.92 -38.85
N GLY A 511 8.69 -6.61 -37.74
CA GLY A 511 9.60 -7.75 -37.71
C GLY A 511 11.09 -7.40 -37.91
N GLU A 512 11.45 -6.11 -37.89
CA GLU A 512 12.83 -5.66 -38.11
C GLU A 512 13.65 -5.76 -36.81
N TRP A 513 14.25 -6.91 -36.56
CA TRP A 513 15.31 -7.06 -35.56
C TRP A 513 16.64 -6.54 -36.12
N GLY A 514 17.07 -5.36 -35.67
CA GLY A 514 18.50 -5.01 -35.70
C GLY A 514 19.15 -5.68 -34.49
N GLY A 515 20.10 -6.60 -34.73
CA GLY A 515 20.69 -7.45 -33.71
C GLY A 515 21.10 -6.69 -32.44
N CYS A 516 20.42 -6.99 -31.33
CA CYS A 516 21.05 -6.82 -30.03
C CYS A 516 22.23 -7.79 -30.00
N GLY A 517 23.43 -7.28 -29.70
CA GLY A 517 24.64 -8.09 -29.59
C GLY A 517 24.46 -9.27 -28.64
N PRO A 518 25.30 -10.31 -28.76
CA PRO A 518 25.10 -11.57 -28.08
C PRO A 518 25.00 -11.34 -26.56
N CYS A 519 23.95 -11.91 -25.96
CA CYS A 519 23.80 -12.07 -24.51
C CYS A 519 24.96 -12.94 -23.97
N ARG A 520 26.19 -12.41 -23.93
CA ARG A 520 27.31 -13.02 -23.23
C ARG A 520 27.28 -12.50 -21.80
N GLY A 521 26.76 -13.33 -20.89
CA GLY A 521 26.72 -13.04 -19.45
C GLY A 521 25.59 -13.70 -18.66
N LEU A 522 24.58 -14.30 -19.33
CA LEU A 522 23.46 -14.96 -18.65
C LEU A 522 23.63 -16.48 -18.62
N SER A 523 24.73 -16.95 -18.03
CA SER A 523 24.78 -18.28 -17.42
C SER A 523 24.64 -18.09 -15.91
N GLY A 524 23.40 -17.97 -15.42
CA GLY A 524 23.13 -17.93 -13.97
C GLY A 524 21.93 -17.10 -13.50
N GLY A 525 21.39 -16.19 -14.32
CA GLY A 525 20.23 -15.38 -13.94
C GLY A 525 18.91 -16.08 -14.25
N ARG A 526 18.18 -16.53 -13.21
CA ARG A 526 16.83 -17.11 -13.30
C ARG A 526 15.80 -16.04 -13.69
N TRP A 527 14.92 -16.38 -14.63
CA TRP A 527 13.77 -15.61 -15.14
C TRP A 527 12.48 -16.41 -14.99
#